data_AF-A0A2N3HVM7-F1
#
_entry.id   AF-A0A2N3HVM7-F1
#
_cell.length_a   1.000
_cell.length_b   1.000
_cell.length_c   1.000
_cell.angle_alpha   90.00
_cell.angle_beta   90.00
_cell.angle_gamma   90.00
#
_symmetry.space_group_name_H-M   'P 1'
#
loop_
_entity.id
_entity.type
_entity.pdbx_description
1 polymer ?
#
loop_
_entity_poly.entity_id
_entity_poly.type
_entity_poly.pdbx_seq_one_letter_code
_entity_poly.pdbx_strand_id
1 'polypeptide(L)'
;MKKFIIGAFSLCIIMCSGEALMAQKEKDKFEKAQKIQKDSLQKEIKGKKDKLKEKKNAHMDSMNVRKEKHQEKYQDAKEGMKEKRESMETRRDSMKSEMIDKGHAFGKEKELEGKGFGQKRAEEAKMYREKRRKELGETLNKSDEKIKMAKEKIKNAKENLEKEKKEGKITDELYQGKLEKIEKAENGVKRLEEKVEKAKLNEE
;
A
#
# COMPACT_ATOMS: atom_id res chain seq x y z
N MET A 1 76.50 -72.37 1.45
CA MET A 1 75.25 -71.61 1.63
C MET A 1 75.46 -70.11 1.35
N LYS A 2 75.84 -69.71 0.14
CA LYS A 2 76.01 -68.28 -0.24
C LYS A 2 75.43 -67.91 -1.62
N LYS A 3 74.77 -68.86 -2.30
CA LYS A 3 74.24 -68.67 -3.67
C LYS A 3 72.72 -68.46 -3.74
N PHE A 4 72.01 -68.53 -2.61
CA PHE A 4 70.55 -68.38 -2.56
C PHE A 4 70.05 -66.99 -2.10
N ILE A 5 70.94 -66.08 -1.71
CA ILE A 5 70.53 -64.77 -1.12
C ILE A 5 70.46 -63.66 -2.18
N ILE A 6 71.08 -63.82 -3.36
CA ILE A 6 71.15 -62.76 -4.38
C ILE A 6 69.90 -62.73 -5.28
N GLY A 7 69.12 -63.81 -5.34
CA GLY A 7 67.92 -63.90 -6.19
C GLY A 7 66.67 -63.19 -5.67
N ALA A 8 66.62 -62.83 -4.38
CA ALA A 8 65.41 -62.26 -3.78
C ALA A 8 65.33 -60.72 -3.84
N PHE A 9 66.44 -60.03 -4.12
CA PHE A 9 66.48 -58.56 -4.13
C PHE A 9 66.19 -57.94 -5.51
N SER A 10 66.28 -58.70 -6.60
CA SER A 10 66.08 -58.16 -7.96
C SER A 10 64.60 -58.11 -8.39
N LEU A 11 63.67 -58.70 -7.62
CA LEU A 11 62.24 -58.72 -7.95
C LEU A 11 61.45 -57.57 -7.27
N CYS A 12 61.99 -56.94 -6.23
CA CYS A 12 61.29 -55.84 -5.52
C CYS A 12 61.46 -54.46 -6.18
N ILE A 13 62.48 -54.25 -7.02
CA ILE A 13 62.73 -52.93 -7.63
C ILE A 13 61.77 -52.64 -8.80
N ILE A 14 61.25 -53.67 -9.48
CA ILE A 14 60.37 -53.50 -10.66
C ILE A 14 58.94 -53.09 -10.27
N MET A 15 58.50 -53.35 -9.02
CA MET A 15 57.12 -53.02 -8.59
C MET A 15 56.94 -51.60 -8.04
N CYS A 16 58.01 -50.86 -7.73
CA CYS A 16 57.87 -49.51 -7.14
C CYS A 16 57.83 -48.36 -8.17
N SER A 17 58.03 -48.62 -9.47
CA SER A 17 58.05 -47.59 -10.52
C SER A 17 56.73 -47.40 -11.27
N GLY A 18 55.68 -48.17 -10.95
CA GLY A 18 54.38 -48.10 -11.64
C GLY A 18 53.45 -46.95 -11.18
N GLU A 19 53.63 -46.45 -9.97
CA GLU A 19 52.69 -45.48 -9.37
C GLU A 19 52.97 -44.02 -9.73
N ALA A 20 54.20 -43.69 -10.14
CA ALA A 20 54.58 -42.33 -10.51
C ALA A 20 53.99 -41.87 -11.87
N LEU A 21 53.71 -42.79 -12.79
CA LEU A 21 53.22 -42.44 -14.13
C LEU A 21 51.70 -42.16 -14.18
N MET A 22 50.94 -42.66 -13.20
CA MET A 22 49.50 -42.39 -13.08
C MET A 22 49.20 -41.01 -12.47
N ALA A 23 50.10 -40.46 -11.64
CA ALA A 23 49.92 -39.17 -10.97
C ALA A 23 50.12 -37.94 -11.87
N GLN A 24 50.88 -38.04 -12.98
CA GLN A 24 51.04 -36.95 -13.95
C GLN A 24 49.84 -36.82 -14.91
N LYS A 25 49.18 -37.94 -15.26
CA LYS A 25 48.00 -37.93 -16.15
C LYS A 25 46.74 -37.39 -15.49
N GLU A 26 46.64 -37.43 -14.16
CA GLU A 26 45.52 -36.84 -13.41
C GLU A 26 45.67 -35.32 -13.22
N LYS A 27 46.89 -34.80 -13.04
CA LYS A 27 47.13 -33.34 -12.93
C LYS A 27 46.72 -32.58 -14.20
N ASP A 28 47.06 -33.10 -15.39
CA ASP A 28 46.69 -32.46 -16.66
C ASP A 28 45.17 -32.49 -16.93
N LYS A 29 44.46 -33.52 -16.46
CA LYS A 29 43.00 -33.60 -16.57
C LYS A 29 42.32 -32.69 -15.56
N PHE A 30 42.84 -32.60 -14.33
CA PHE A 30 42.30 -31.74 -13.29
C PHE A 30 42.49 -30.25 -13.62
N GLU A 31 43.64 -29.85 -14.17
CA GLU A 31 43.92 -28.47 -14.55
C GLU A 31 43.06 -28.01 -15.75
N LYS A 32 42.84 -28.89 -16.74
CA LYS A 32 41.89 -28.63 -17.84
C LYS A 32 40.45 -28.51 -17.34
N ALA A 33 40.02 -29.37 -16.41
CA ALA A 33 38.68 -29.29 -15.81
C ALA A 33 38.50 -27.99 -15.00
N GLN A 34 39.52 -27.57 -14.24
CA GLN A 34 39.49 -26.32 -13.46
C GLN A 34 39.43 -25.08 -14.36
N LYS A 35 40.12 -25.11 -15.52
CA LYS A 35 40.11 -23.99 -16.49
C LYS A 35 38.75 -23.86 -17.17
N ILE A 36 38.12 -24.98 -17.55
CA ILE A 36 36.76 -25.00 -18.12
C ILE A 36 35.73 -24.47 -17.09
N GLN A 37 35.85 -24.84 -15.82
CA GLN A 37 34.99 -24.30 -14.76
C GLN A 37 35.19 -22.80 -14.54
N LYS A 38 36.44 -22.31 -14.54
CA LYS A 38 36.73 -20.87 -14.40
C LYS A 38 36.18 -20.06 -15.57
N ASP A 39 36.32 -20.54 -16.80
CA ASP A 39 35.80 -19.87 -17.99
C ASP A 39 34.26 -19.87 -18.03
N SER A 40 33.62 -20.95 -17.57
CA SER A 40 32.17 -21.05 -17.38
C SER A 40 31.66 -20.04 -16.35
N LEU A 41 32.28 -19.99 -15.16
CA LEU A 41 31.95 -19.03 -14.11
C LEU A 41 32.15 -17.58 -14.55
N GLN A 42 33.23 -17.30 -15.30
CA GLN A 42 33.52 -15.95 -15.77
C GLN A 42 32.49 -15.48 -16.83
N LYS A 43 32.02 -16.39 -17.71
CA LYS A 43 30.92 -16.11 -18.65
C LYS A 43 29.59 -15.88 -17.93
N GLU A 44 29.27 -16.65 -16.89
CA GLU A 44 28.06 -16.41 -16.08
C GLU A 44 28.11 -15.07 -15.33
N ILE A 45 29.25 -14.73 -14.74
CA ILE A 45 29.44 -13.46 -14.02
C ILE A 45 29.30 -12.29 -14.99
N LYS A 46 29.85 -12.39 -16.21
CA LYS A 46 29.72 -11.35 -17.23
C LYS A 46 28.25 -11.19 -17.68
N GLY A 47 27.56 -12.30 -17.96
CA GLY A 47 26.13 -12.28 -18.31
C GLY A 47 25.23 -11.73 -17.19
N LYS A 48 25.52 -12.04 -15.93
CA LYS A 48 24.80 -11.46 -14.77
C LYS A 48 25.08 -9.95 -14.62
N LYS A 49 26.32 -9.50 -14.86
CA LYS A 49 26.70 -8.08 -14.80
C LYS A 49 26.02 -7.26 -15.90
N ASP A 50 25.89 -7.80 -17.11
CA ASP A 50 25.22 -7.14 -18.23
C ASP A 50 23.71 -7.05 -17.99
N LYS A 51 23.06 -8.12 -17.50
CA LYS A 51 21.65 -8.09 -17.07
C LYS A 51 21.40 -7.10 -15.91
N LEU A 52 22.36 -6.95 -15.00
CA LEU A 52 22.24 -6.00 -13.89
C LEU A 52 22.34 -4.54 -14.38
N LYS A 53 23.21 -4.26 -15.35
CA LYS A 53 23.33 -2.94 -15.98
C LYS A 53 22.06 -2.57 -16.75
N GLU A 54 21.50 -3.51 -17.50
CA GLU A 54 20.26 -3.32 -18.25
C GLU A 54 19.07 -3.03 -17.31
N LYS A 55 18.93 -3.79 -16.22
CA LYS A 55 17.92 -3.52 -15.18
C LYS A 55 18.10 -2.17 -14.49
N LYS A 56 19.34 -1.74 -14.26
CA LYS A 56 19.63 -0.44 -13.63
C LYS A 56 19.24 0.73 -14.55
N ASN A 57 19.48 0.60 -15.85
CA ASN A 57 19.09 1.62 -16.83
C ASN A 57 17.56 1.71 -16.96
N ALA A 58 16.86 0.58 -17.09
CA ALA A 58 15.39 0.56 -17.13
C ALA A 58 14.75 1.15 -15.84
N HIS A 59 15.37 0.91 -14.68
CA HIS A 59 14.93 1.52 -13.42
C HIS A 59 15.17 3.04 -13.39
N MET A 60 16.29 3.53 -13.93
CA MET A 60 16.56 4.97 -14.04
C MET A 60 15.58 5.68 -14.98
N ASP A 61 15.28 5.08 -16.13
CA ASP A 61 14.33 5.65 -17.09
C ASP A 61 12.90 5.70 -16.52
N SER A 62 12.45 4.62 -15.87
CA SER A 62 11.14 4.62 -15.20
C SER A 62 11.06 5.60 -14.02
N MET A 63 12.17 5.85 -13.33
CA MET A 63 12.25 6.83 -12.25
C MET A 63 12.19 8.27 -12.78
N ASN A 64 12.81 8.57 -13.92
CA ASN A 64 12.75 9.88 -14.56
C ASN A 64 11.35 10.18 -15.11
N VAL A 65 10.71 9.22 -15.80
CA VAL A 65 9.32 9.34 -16.25
C VAL A 65 8.35 9.58 -15.08
N ARG A 66 8.62 8.96 -13.93
CA ARG A 66 7.81 9.16 -12.72
C ARG A 66 8.04 10.53 -12.07
N LYS A 67 9.27 11.06 -12.12
CA LYS A 67 9.58 12.43 -11.66
C LYS A 67 8.90 13.48 -12.51
N GLU A 68 8.95 13.36 -13.83
CA GLU A 68 8.29 14.29 -14.76
C GLU A 68 6.78 14.32 -14.55
N LYS A 69 6.13 13.15 -14.49
CA LYS A 69 4.68 13.06 -14.19
C LYS A 69 4.31 13.64 -12.82
N HIS A 70 5.20 13.56 -11.84
CA HIS A 70 4.96 14.14 -10.52
C HIS A 70 5.12 15.65 -10.53
N GLN A 71 6.02 16.19 -11.36
CA GLN A 71 6.25 17.62 -11.48
C GLN A 71 5.11 18.30 -12.25
N GLU A 72 4.60 17.66 -13.31
CA GLU A 72 3.42 18.09 -14.06
C GLU A 72 2.17 18.12 -13.16
N LYS A 73 1.90 17.04 -12.41
CA LYS A 73 0.79 17.02 -11.43
C LYS A 73 0.91 18.07 -10.34
N TYR A 74 2.13 18.44 -9.96
CA TYR A 74 2.36 19.47 -8.95
C TYR A 74 2.08 20.87 -9.52
N GLN A 75 2.38 21.11 -10.79
CA GLN A 75 2.05 22.36 -11.47
C GLN A 75 0.53 22.51 -11.67
N ASP A 76 -0.15 21.48 -12.18
CA ASP A 76 -1.62 21.46 -12.31
C ASP A 76 -2.33 21.66 -10.97
N ALA A 77 -1.86 20.99 -9.91
CA ALA A 77 -2.44 21.16 -8.58
C ALA A 77 -2.21 22.57 -8.02
N LYS A 78 -1.07 23.20 -8.34
CA LYS A 78 -0.74 24.56 -7.90
C LYS A 78 -1.56 25.61 -8.64
N GLU A 79 -1.78 25.43 -9.94
CA GLU A 79 -2.67 26.30 -10.72
C GLU A 79 -4.12 26.15 -10.29
N GLY A 80 -4.61 24.92 -10.12
CA GLY A 80 -5.96 24.66 -9.61
C GLY A 80 -6.19 25.20 -8.19
N MET A 81 -5.16 25.20 -7.32
CA MET A 81 -5.24 25.86 -6.01
C MET A 81 -5.29 27.39 -6.12
N LYS A 82 -4.57 27.98 -7.08
CA LYS A 82 -4.55 29.43 -7.27
C LYS A 82 -5.90 29.93 -7.78
N GLU A 83 -6.48 29.25 -8.77
CA GLU A 83 -7.82 29.55 -9.30
C GLU A 83 -8.91 29.33 -8.23
N LYS A 84 -8.78 28.26 -7.42
CA LYS A 84 -9.70 28.02 -6.29
C LYS A 84 -9.56 29.08 -5.20
N ARG A 85 -8.37 29.65 -4.99
CA ARG A 85 -8.14 30.73 -4.03
C ARG A 85 -8.74 32.05 -4.54
N GLU A 86 -8.56 32.37 -5.81
CA GLU A 86 -9.14 33.57 -6.43
C GLU A 86 -10.68 33.50 -6.48
N SER A 87 -11.26 32.32 -6.79
CA SER A 87 -12.72 32.11 -6.71
C SER A 87 -13.25 32.15 -5.27
N MET A 88 -12.46 31.75 -4.27
CA MET A 88 -12.84 31.87 -2.86
C MET A 88 -12.72 33.31 -2.36
N GLU A 89 -11.73 34.08 -2.79
CA GLU A 89 -11.61 35.51 -2.44
C GLU A 89 -12.78 36.31 -3.02
N THR A 90 -13.10 36.13 -4.29
CA THR A 90 -14.28 36.76 -4.92
C THR A 90 -15.60 36.35 -4.26
N ARG A 91 -15.77 35.07 -3.90
CA ARG A 91 -16.94 34.62 -3.12
C ARG A 91 -16.96 35.18 -1.70
N ARG A 92 -15.80 35.38 -1.08
CA ARG A 92 -15.71 35.92 0.28
C ARG A 92 -16.07 37.40 0.29
N ASP A 93 -15.65 38.15 -0.71
CA ASP A 93 -15.99 39.56 -0.85
C ASP A 93 -17.46 39.76 -1.21
N SER A 94 -18.04 38.90 -2.08
CA SER A 94 -19.48 38.92 -2.35
C SER A 94 -20.31 38.46 -1.15
N MET A 95 -19.88 37.44 -0.40
CA MET A 95 -20.54 37.04 0.85
C MET A 95 -20.39 38.09 1.94
N LYS A 96 -19.27 38.82 1.99
CA LYS A 96 -19.05 39.90 2.96
C LYS A 96 -19.94 41.10 2.66
N SER A 97 -20.14 41.46 1.39
CA SER A 97 -21.11 42.51 1.03
C SER A 97 -22.55 42.07 1.30
N GLU A 98 -22.91 40.80 1.02
CA GLU A 98 -24.22 40.26 1.38
C GLU A 98 -24.44 40.15 2.90
N MET A 99 -23.41 39.81 3.69
CA MET A 99 -23.50 39.70 5.16
C MET A 99 -23.58 41.07 5.84
N ILE A 100 -22.92 42.09 5.28
CA ILE A 100 -23.04 43.47 5.78
C ILE A 100 -24.46 44.00 5.51
N ASP A 101 -25.07 43.62 4.38
CA ASP A 101 -26.45 43.98 4.05
C ASP A 101 -27.50 43.09 4.76
N LYS A 102 -27.08 41.94 5.29
CA LYS A 102 -27.84 41.01 6.15
C LYS A 102 -27.30 41.03 7.60
N GLY A 103 -27.03 42.21 8.14
CA GLY A 103 -26.65 42.36 9.55
C GLY A 103 -27.67 41.67 10.47
N HIS A 104 -27.26 40.56 11.09
CA HIS A 104 -28.09 39.72 11.98
C HIS A 104 -28.45 40.37 13.34
N ALA A 105 -28.46 41.70 13.43
CA ALA A 105 -28.96 42.41 14.61
C ALA A 105 -30.40 42.91 14.43
N PHE A 106 -30.78 43.34 13.22
CA PHE A 106 -32.13 43.86 12.94
C PHE A 106 -32.52 43.43 11.52
N GLY A 107 -33.41 42.44 11.41
CA GLY A 107 -33.92 42.02 10.10
C GLY A 107 -34.61 43.18 9.40
N LYS A 108 -34.45 43.27 8.08
CA LYS A 108 -35.08 44.29 7.21
C LYS A 108 -36.63 44.24 7.23
N GLU A 109 -37.22 43.22 7.83
CA GLU A 109 -38.66 43.14 8.11
C GLU A 109 -38.96 43.66 9.52
N LYS A 110 -39.07 44.99 9.66
CA LYS A 110 -39.59 45.66 10.86
C LYS A 110 -41.13 45.79 10.87
N GLU A 111 -41.86 44.94 10.14
CA GLU A 111 -43.33 45.03 10.14
C GLU A 111 -43.98 44.55 11.44
N LEU A 112 -43.25 43.79 12.26
CA LEU A 112 -43.67 43.40 13.61
C LEU A 112 -42.62 43.91 14.59
N GLU A 113 -42.94 44.96 15.34
CA GLU A 113 -42.11 45.44 16.43
C GLU A 113 -42.60 44.86 17.78
N GLY A 114 -41.68 44.65 18.72
CA GLY A 114 -42.03 44.21 20.08
C GLY A 114 -42.38 42.71 20.21
N LYS A 115 -43.47 42.40 20.93
CA LYS A 115 -43.82 41.04 21.40
C LYS A 115 -44.04 40.04 20.24
N GLY A 116 -44.62 40.49 19.12
CA GLY A 116 -44.88 39.63 17.95
C GLY A 116 -43.61 39.19 17.22
N PHE A 117 -42.58 40.02 17.19
CA PHE A 117 -41.27 39.67 16.62
C PHE A 117 -40.57 38.57 17.42
N GLY A 118 -40.59 38.71 18.76
CA GLY A 118 -40.03 37.71 19.66
C GLY A 118 -40.71 36.35 19.53
N GLN A 119 -42.04 36.35 19.38
CA GLN A 119 -42.81 35.13 19.16
C GLN A 119 -42.45 34.46 17.82
N LYS A 120 -42.43 35.20 16.71
CA LYS A 120 -42.05 34.66 15.40
C LYS A 120 -40.63 34.09 15.39
N ARG A 121 -39.64 34.78 15.97
CA ARG A 121 -38.26 34.25 16.07
C ARG A 121 -38.18 32.99 16.94
N ALA A 122 -38.93 32.93 18.03
CA ALA A 122 -38.97 31.75 18.89
C ALA A 122 -39.60 30.55 18.15
N GLU A 123 -40.68 30.78 17.39
CA GLU A 123 -41.31 29.77 16.55
C GLU A 123 -40.37 29.30 15.43
N GLU A 124 -39.72 30.21 14.71
CA GLU A 124 -38.72 29.88 13.69
C GLU A 124 -37.56 29.06 14.28
N ALA A 125 -37.06 29.45 15.45
CA ALA A 125 -35.98 28.73 16.12
C ALA A 125 -36.41 27.31 16.54
N LYS A 126 -37.65 27.12 17.00
CA LYS A 126 -38.22 25.79 17.30
C LYS A 126 -38.34 24.95 16.04
N MET A 127 -38.96 25.49 14.99
CA MET A 127 -39.11 24.80 13.70
C MET A 127 -37.76 24.40 13.11
N TYR A 128 -36.76 25.28 13.20
CA TYR A 128 -35.41 25.01 12.72
C TYR A 128 -34.71 23.92 13.52
N ARG A 129 -34.87 23.92 14.85
CA ARG A 129 -34.34 22.85 15.73
C ARG A 129 -35.00 21.50 15.41
N GLU A 130 -36.31 21.46 15.24
CA GLU A 130 -37.04 20.24 14.88
C GLU A 130 -36.61 19.71 13.52
N LYS A 131 -36.46 20.59 12.52
CA LYS A 131 -35.97 20.20 11.19
C LYS A 131 -34.57 19.60 11.27
N ARG A 132 -33.65 20.25 11.99
CA ARG A 132 -32.29 19.73 12.18
C ARG A 132 -32.28 18.38 12.90
N ARG A 133 -33.16 18.18 13.90
CA ARG A 133 -33.30 16.89 14.59
C ARG A 133 -33.74 15.79 13.63
N LYS A 134 -34.75 16.06 12.80
CA LYS A 134 -35.21 15.11 11.77
C LYS A 134 -34.12 14.78 10.76
N GLU A 135 -33.44 15.79 10.23
CA GLU A 135 -32.33 15.61 9.28
C GLU A 135 -31.17 14.80 9.88
N LEU A 136 -30.86 15.02 11.17
CA LEU A 136 -29.86 14.25 11.90
C LEU A 136 -30.29 12.79 12.05
N GLY A 137 -31.53 12.53 12.52
CA GLY A 137 -32.07 11.19 12.66
C GLY A 137 -32.07 10.40 11.34
N GLU A 138 -32.47 11.02 10.23
CA GLU A 138 -32.39 10.40 8.90
C GLU A 138 -30.94 10.07 8.49
N THR A 139 -30.00 10.95 8.82
CA THR A 139 -28.59 10.76 8.51
C THR A 139 -28.00 9.61 9.34
N LEU A 140 -28.37 9.51 10.61
CA LEU A 140 -27.96 8.42 11.49
C LEU A 140 -28.51 7.08 11.01
N ASN A 141 -29.80 7.02 10.65
CA ASN A 141 -30.42 5.81 10.11
C ASN A 141 -29.73 5.33 8.82
N LYS A 142 -29.48 6.25 7.87
CA LYS A 142 -28.73 5.94 6.64
C LYS A 142 -27.29 5.48 6.94
N SER A 143 -26.69 5.97 8.00
CA SER A 143 -25.33 5.58 8.41
C SER A 143 -25.32 4.18 9.03
N ASP A 144 -26.31 3.84 9.86
CA ASP A 144 -26.48 2.50 10.43
C ASP A 144 -26.69 1.45 9.35
N GLU A 145 -27.55 1.73 8.36
CA GLU A 145 -27.77 0.81 7.23
C GLU A 145 -26.48 0.55 6.46
N LYS A 146 -25.69 1.60 6.20
CA LYS A 146 -24.38 1.46 5.54
C LYS A 146 -23.39 0.68 6.37
N ILE A 147 -23.35 0.89 7.69
CA ILE A 147 -22.50 0.12 8.61
C ILE A 147 -22.91 -1.35 8.60
N LYS A 148 -24.21 -1.65 8.68
CA LYS A 148 -24.74 -3.02 8.60
C LYS A 148 -24.35 -3.72 7.30
N MET A 149 -24.55 -3.06 6.16
CA MET A 149 -24.12 -3.60 4.86
C MET A 149 -22.61 -3.80 4.77
N ALA A 150 -21.81 -2.89 5.33
CA ALA A 150 -20.36 -3.01 5.33
C ALA A 150 -19.88 -4.19 6.20
N LYS A 151 -20.49 -4.39 7.39
CA LYS A 151 -20.21 -5.55 8.26
C LYS A 151 -20.53 -6.86 7.57
N GLU A 152 -21.67 -6.94 6.87
CA GLU A 152 -22.06 -8.13 6.13
C GLU A 152 -21.09 -8.44 4.98
N LYS A 153 -20.68 -7.43 4.21
CA LYS A 153 -19.66 -7.58 3.15
C LYS A 153 -18.31 -8.04 3.71
N ILE A 154 -17.88 -7.50 4.85
CA ILE A 154 -16.65 -7.90 5.52
C ILE A 154 -16.73 -9.36 5.98
N LYS A 155 -17.86 -9.76 6.59
CA LYS A 155 -18.10 -11.14 7.00
C LYS A 155 -18.02 -12.10 5.81
N ASN A 156 -18.73 -11.79 4.72
CA ASN A 156 -18.70 -12.60 3.50
C ASN A 156 -17.28 -12.66 2.90
N ALA A 157 -16.52 -11.55 2.93
CA ALA A 157 -15.14 -11.54 2.46
C ALA A 157 -14.22 -12.41 3.32
N LYS A 158 -14.38 -12.41 4.65
CA LYS A 158 -13.63 -13.31 5.55
C LYS A 158 -13.95 -14.77 5.27
N GLU A 159 -15.23 -15.11 5.19
CA GLU A 159 -15.67 -16.48 4.90
C GLU A 159 -15.16 -16.99 3.55
N ASN A 160 -15.21 -16.17 2.51
CA ASN A 160 -14.68 -16.52 1.19
C ASN A 160 -13.15 -16.69 1.22
N LEU A 161 -12.44 -15.82 1.95
CA LEU A 161 -10.99 -15.91 2.10
C LEU A 161 -10.58 -17.21 2.82
N GLU A 162 -11.31 -17.60 3.86
CA GLU A 162 -11.09 -18.88 4.55
C GLU A 162 -11.37 -20.08 3.66
N LYS A 163 -12.44 -20.04 2.84
CA LYS A 163 -12.74 -21.08 1.86
C LYS A 163 -11.63 -21.19 0.81
N GLU A 164 -11.18 -20.07 0.24
CA GLU A 164 -10.06 -20.04 -0.73
C GLU A 164 -8.77 -20.64 -0.13
N LYS A 165 -8.50 -20.38 1.15
CA LYS A 165 -7.35 -20.96 1.85
C LYS A 165 -7.50 -22.48 2.03
N LYS A 166 -8.67 -22.93 2.50
CA LYS A 166 -8.97 -24.36 2.70
C LYS A 166 -8.94 -25.14 1.39
N GLU A 167 -9.37 -24.53 0.30
CA GLU A 167 -9.32 -25.09 -1.06
C GLU A 167 -7.92 -25.02 -1.70
N GLY A 168 -6.93 -24.43 -1.02
CA GLY A 168 -5.56 -24.30 -1.53
C GLY A 168 -5.41 -23.36 -2.73
N LYS A 169 -6.42 -22.51 -3.00
CA LYS A 169 -6.43 -21.58 -4.15
C LYS A 169 -5.49 -20.38 -3.96
N ILE A 170 -5.09 -20.10 -2.72
CA ILE A 170 -4.23 -18.97 -2.35
C ILE A 170 -3.05 -19.44 -1.49
N THR A 171 -1.91 -18.81 -1.66
CA THR A 171 -0.73 -19.02 -0.81
C THR A 171 -0.88 -18.32 0.54
N ASP A 172 -0.13 -18.75 1.55
CA ASP A 172 -0.19 -18.16 2.89
C ASP A 172 0.17 -16.66 2.89
N GLU A 173 1.12 -16.23 2.07
CA GLU A 173 1.48 -14.82 1.92
C GLU A 173 0.31 -13.99 1.36
N LEU A 174 -0.40 -14.50 0.35
CA LEU A 174 -1.56 -13.83 -0.22
C LEU A 174 -2.75 -13.83 0.74
N TYR A 175 -2.92 -14.89 1.52
CA TYR A 175 -3.94 -14.97 2.56
C TYR A 175 -3.73 -13.88 3.63
N GLN A 176 -2.52 -13.76 4.18
CA GLN A 176 -2.20 -12.73 5.18
C GLN A 176 -2.42 -11.32 4.62
N GLY A 177 -1.93 -11.05 3.40
CA GLY A 177 -2.12 -9.73 2.79
C GLY A 177 -3.59 -9.38 2.51
N LYS A 178 -4.45 -10.36 2.19
CA LYS A 178 -5.91 -10.15 2.06
C LYS A 178 -6.56 -9.98 3.43
N LEU A 179 -6.17 -10.77 4.43
CA LEU A 179 -6.70 -10.70 5.80
C LEU A 179 -6.46 -9.33 6.42
N GLU A 180 -5.24 -8.80 6.32
CA GLU A 180 -4.91 -7.45 6.83
C GLU A 180 -5.77 -6.35 6.20
N LYS A 181 -6.09 -6.46 4.90
CA LYS A 181 -6.97 -5.49 4.22
C LYS A 181 -8.39 -5.55 4.76
N ILE A 182 -8.87 -6.76 5.04
CA ILE A 182 -10.20 -6.97 5.63
C ILE A 182 -10.23 -6.43 7.06
N GLU A 183 -9.20 -6.67 7.87
CA GLU A 183 -9.09 -6.12 9.23
C GLU A 183 -9.02 -4.59 9.24
N LYS A 184 -8.29 -3.98 8.29
CA LYS A 184 -8.28 -2.52 8.13
C LYS A 184 -9.68 -1.98 7.81
N ALA A 185 -10.43 -2.67 6.94
CA ALA A 185 -11.80 -2.30 6.63
C ALA A 185 -12.72 -2.46 7.85
N GLU A 186 -12.58 -3.54 8.62
CA GLU A 186 -13.33 -3.79 9.85
C GLU A 186 -13.09 -2.73 10.92
N ASN A 187 -11.83 -2.36 11.15
CA ASN A 187 -11.48 -1.27 12.05
C ASN A 187 -12.05 0.08 11.57
N GLY A 188 -12.07 0.32 10.26
CA GLY A 188 -12.72 1.49 9.68
C GLY A 188 -14.23 1.53 9.97
N VAL A 189 -14.92 0.41 9.80
CA VAL A 189 -16.36 0.28 10.09
C VAL A 189 -16.63 0.45 11.59
N LYS A 190 -15.81 -0.14 12.47
CA LYS A 190 -15.94 0.01 13.92
C LYS A 190 -15.80 1.47 14.37
N ARG A 191 -14.82 2.20 13.82
CA ARG A 191 -14.66 3.65 14.08
C ARG A 191 -15.85 4.48 13.60
N LEU A 192 -16.51 4.08 12.51
CA LEU A 192 -17.72 4.75 12.04
C LEU A 192 -18.90 4.47 12.96
N GLU A 193 -19.05 3.23 13.42
CA GLU A 193 -20.06 2.84 14.40
C GLU A 193 -19.93 3.62 15.70
N GLU A 194 -18.73 3.71 16.27
CA GLU A 194 -18.48 4.53 17.48
C GLU A 194 -18.86 6.01 17.29
N LYS A 195 -18.66 6.57 16.09
CA LYS A 195 -19.06 7.96 15.80
C LYS A 195 -20.58 8.11 15.70
N VAL A 196 -21.26 7.12 15.11
CA VAL A 196 -22.72 7.12 14.99
C VAL A 196 -23.37 6.94 16.37
N GLU A 197 -22.85 6.04 17.20
CA GLU A 197 -23.30 5.88 18.59
C GLU A 197 -23.11 7.16 19.41
N LYS A 198 -21.94 7.79 19.34
CA LYS A 198 -21.69 9.08 20.01
C LYS A 198 -22.63 10.17 19.51
N ALA A 199 -22.96 10.19 18.22
CA ALA A 199 -23.90 11.17 17.67
C ALA A 199 -25.32 10.94 18.18
N LYS A 200 -25.75 9.69 18.37
CA LYS A 200 -27.04 9.34 18.98
C LYS A 200 -27.12 9.75 20.45
N LEU A 201 -26.07 9.49 21.23
CA LEU A 201 -26.01 9.88 22.65
C LEU A 201 -26.05 11.40 22.86
N ASN A 202 -25.59 12.19 21.89
CA ASN A 202 -25.66 13.66 21.95
C ASN A 202 -27.01 14.20 21.45
N GLU A 203 -27.91 13.36 20.94
CA GLU A 203 -29.25 13.73 20.49
C GLU A 203 -30.33 13.54 21.57
N GLU A 204 -30.05 12.70 22.58
CA GLU A 204 -30.87 12.52 23.80
C GLU A 204 -30.61 13.63 24.83
#